data_AF-A0A956EC35-F1
#
_entry.id   AF-A0A956EC35-F1
#
_cell.length_a   1.000
_cell.length_b   1.000
_cell.length_c   1.000
_cell.angle_alpha   90.00
_cell.angle_beta   90.00
_cell.angle_gamma   90.00
#
_symmetry.space_group_name_H-M   'P 1'
#
loop_
_entity.id
_entity.type
_entity.pdbx_description
1 polymer ?
#
loop_
_entity_poly.entity_id
_entity_poly.type
_entity_poly.pdbx_seq_one_letter_code
_entity_poly.pdbx_strand_id
1 'polypeptide(L)'
;DRLDELRGTTPALLPMYRPPDRFEAQIELGFEVMRSEALLFPIRRLVGDLAAFLSARDGGVQRFELHFRHEDHAPTILQLGLLAPERDPQRLFDLVRQRLERLRLAAPTLEIELHARELPAFVPEAGGLFDPRQAQQLSWPQLRERLRARLGGDAVRQLQPLSDHRPERAFQQRRDGRRQPVIQTTSPRPTWLLPRPILLRDPAPRILAGPERIESGWWDNGDTRRDYYVIETSRGQRAWVFCAVGEIGPFQLHGWFA
;
A
#
# COMPACT_ATOMS: atom_id res chain seq x y z
N ASP A 1 -12.07 43.42 38.19
CA ASP A 1 -11.70 42.00 37.93
C ASP A 1 -11.55 41.21 39.22
N ARG A 2 -10.39 41.15 39.89
CA ARG A 2 -10.23 40.31 41.11
C ARG A 2 -11.05 40.77 42.33
N LEU A 3 -11.35 42.07 42.40
CA LEU A 3 -12.20 42.67 43.44
C LEU A 3 -13.68 42.33 43.25
N ASP A 4 -14.11 42.08 42.02
CA ASP A 4 -15.49 41.71 41.66
C ASP A 4 -15.74 40.21 41.81
N GLU A 5 -14.70 39.39 41.64
CA GLU A 5 -14.69 37.97 42.02
C GLU A 5 -14.82 37.80 43.54
N LEU A 6 -14.04 38.56 44.32
CA LEU A 6 -14.10 38.53 45.79
C LEU A 6 -15.43 39.04 46.36
N ARG A 7 -16.14 39.91 45.62
CA ARG A 7 -17.45 40.47 46.00
C ARG A 7 -18.64 39.62 45.55
N GLY A 8 -18.41 38.51 44.84
CA GLY A 8 -19.47 37.64 44.32
C GLY A 8 -20.31 38.26 43.19
N THR A 9 -19.87 39.39 42.64
CA THR A 9 -20.51 40.08 41.52
C THR A 9 -20.25 39.42 40.16
N THR A 10 -19.24 38.55 40.09
CA THR A 10 -18.98 37.70 38.92
C THR A 10 -19.36 36.25 39.27
N PRO A 11 -20.30 35.61 38.57
CA PRO A 11 -20.63 34.22 38.82
C PRO A 11 -19.42 33.33 38.51
N ALA A 12 -19.01 32.52 39.50
CA ALA A 12 -17.92 31.56 39.35
C ALA A 12 -18.36 30.43 38.40
N LEU A 13 -18.03 30.58 37.11
CA LEU A 13 -18.25 29.53 36.12
C LEU A 13 -17.24 28.43 36.36
N LEU A 14 -17.71 27.25 36.79
CA LEU A 14 -16.87 26.05 36.81
C LEU A 14 -16.47 25.71 35.37
N PRO A 15 -15.18 25.40 35.11
CA PRO A 15 -14.78 24.98 33.79
C PRO A 15 -15.50 23.68 33.43
N MET A 16 -16.08 23.63 32.24
CA MET A 16 -16.68 22.41 31.71
C MET A 16 -15.60 21.33 31.65
N TYR A 17 -15.80 20.23 32.39
CA TYR A 17 -14.88 19.10 32.35
C TYR A 17 -14.82 18.53 30.93
N ARG A 18 -13.61 18.50 30.36
CA ARG A 18 -13.32 17.86 29.08
C ARG A 18 -12.40 16.67 29.34
N PRO A 19 -12.86 15.43 29.13
CA PRO A 19 -12.00 14.28 29.30
C PRO A 19 -10.79 14.37 28.36
N PRO A 20 -9.57 14.01 28.82
CA PRO A 20 -8.35 14.17 28.03
C PRO A 20 -8.40 13.44 26.68
N ASP A 21 -7.86 14.04 25.63
CA ASP A 21 -7.76 13.43 24.29
C ASP A 21 -6.53 12.52 24.14
N ARG A 22 -6.23 11.77 25.21
CA ARG A 22 -5.15 10.79 25.27
C ARG A 22 -5.60 9.57 26.05
N PHE A 23 -4.98 8.44 25.77
CA PHE A 23 -5.18 7.20 26.50
C PHE A 23 -3.86 6.80 27.17
N GLU A 24 -3.95 6.51 28.47
CA GLU A 24 -2.84 6.04 29.30
C GLU A 24 -3.39 4.90 30.16
N ALA A 25 -2.75 3.74 30.12
CA ALA A 25 -3.11 2.59 30.95
C ALA A 25 -1.87 1.79 31.31
N GLN A 26 -1.85 1.20 32.50
CA GLN A 26 -0.70 0.45 32.99
C GLN A 26 -1.11 -0.87 33.65
N ILE A 27 -0.19 -1.83 33.62
CA ILE A 27 -0.30 -3.11 34.33
C ILE A 27 1.02 -3.39 35.04
N GLU A 28 0.95 -3.51 36.36
CA GLU A 28 2.02 -4.08 37.18
C GLU A 28 2.01 -5.60 37.08
N LEU A 29 3.20 -6.19 36.91
CA LEU A 29 3.41 -7.62 36.83
C LEU A 29 3.75 -8.13 38.23
N GLY A 30 3.06 -9.18 38.69
CA GLY A 30 3.33 -9.79 40.01
C GLY A 30 4.66 -10.53 40.12
N PHE A 31 5.45 -10.57 39.05
CA PHE A 31 6.79 -11.15 38.97
C PHE A 31 7.55 -10.55 37.80
N GLU A 32 8.88 -10.58 37.88
CA GLU A 32 9.78 -10.13 36.83
C GLU A 32 9.70 -11.00 35.57
N VAL A 33 9.43 -10.36 34.42
CA VAL A 33 9.31 -11.06 33.14
C VAL A 33 10.44 -10.66 32.20
N MET A 34 11.27 -11.64 31.83
CA MET A 34 12.36 -11.49 30.85
C MET A 34 12.00 -11.93 29.43
N ARG A 35 10.97 -12.78 29.28
CA ARG A 35 10.57 -13.32 27.97
C ARG A 35 9.44 -12.48 27.37
N SER A 36 9.67 -11.96 26.17
CA SER A 36 8.70 -11.17 25.40
C SER A 36 7.37 -11.89 25.19
N GLU A 37 7.38 -13.21 25.01
CA GLU A 37 6.19 -14.05 24.85
C GLU A 37 5.22 -13.96 26.04
N ALA A 38 5.76 -13.88 27.27
CA ALA A 38 4.94 -13.80 28.48
C ALA A 38 4.28 -12.42 28.65
N LEU A 39 4.81 -11.38 28.00
CA LEU A 39 4.23 -10.04 28.00
C LEU A 39 3.02 -9.93 27.05
N LEU A 40 2.82 -10.88 26.13
CA LEU A 40 1.74 -10.82 25.16
C LEU A 40 0.35 -10.82 25.81
N PHE A 41 0.16 -11.58 26.90
CA PHE A 41 -1.11 -11.62 27.62
C PHE A 41 -1.49 -10.26 28.24
N PRO A 42 -0.65 -9.63 29.10
CA PRO A 42 -0.98 -8.32 29.66
C PRO A 42 -1.08 -7.23 28.59
N ILE A 43 -0.24 -7.27 27.55
CA ILE A 43 -0.34 -6.35 26.41
C ILE A 43 -1.68 -6.49 25.70
N ARG A 44 -2.18 -7.72 25.48
CA ARG A 44 -3.47 -7.95 24.82
C ARG A 44 -4.60 -7.26 25.56
N ARG A 45 -4.56 -7.25 26.89
CA ARG A 45 -5.50 -6.51 27.73
C ARG A 45 -5.39 -5.00 27.52
N LEU A 46 -4.19 -4.42 27.62
CA LEU A 46 -3.97 -2.98 27.41
C LEU A 46 -4.44 -2.52 26.02
N VAL A 47 -4.18 -3.32 24.98
CA VAL A 47 -4.62 -3.04 23.61
C VAL A 47 -6.15 -3.14 23.49
N GLY A 48 -6.78 -4.09 24.19
CA GLY A 48 -8.24 -4.18 24.27
C GLY A 48 -8.87 -2.94 24.90
N ASP A 49 -8.28 -2.46 26.00
CA ASP A 49 -8.74 -1.25 26.69
C ASP A 49 -8.59 0.00 25.80
N LEU A 50 -7.47 0.13 25.09
CA LEU A 50 -7.26 1.18 24.09
C LEU A 50 -8.32 1.13 22.98
N ALA A 51 -8.57 -0.05 22.40
CA ALA A 51 -9.55 -0.22 21.33
C ALA A 51 -10.97 0.14 21.78
N ALA A 52 -11.34 -0.23 23.01
CA ALA A 52 -12.62 0.16 23.61
C ALA A 52 -12.73 1.67 23.79
N PHE A 53 -11.67 2.31 24.29
CA PHE A 53 -11.61 3.76 24.46
C PHE A 53 -11.73 4.51 23.12
N LEU A 54 -11.01 4.06 22.10
CA LEU A 54 -11.08 4.62 20.74
C LEU A 54 -12.48 4.49 20.14
N SER A 55 -13.08 3.31 20.28
CA SER A 55 -14.42 3.03 19.76
C SER A 55 -15.50 3.92 20.40
N ALA A 56 -15.41 4.14 21.72
CA ALA A 56 -16.34 5.02 22.43
C ALA A 56 -16.27 6.49 21.99
N ARG A 57 -15.18 6.90 21.32
CA ARG A 57 -14.93 8.28 20.88
C ARG A 57 -15.00 8.45 19.36
N ASP A 58 -15.39 7.40 18.63
CA ASP A 58 -15.30 7.32 17.17
C ASP A 58 -13.92 7.72 16.62
N GLY A 59 -12.89 7.45 17.42
CA GLY A 59 -11.51 7.76 17.12
C GLY A 59 -10.73 6.51 16.74
N GLY A 60 -9.48 6.73 16.33
CA GLY A 60 -8.49 5.70 16.08
C GLY A 60 -7.14 6.13 16.62
N VAL A 61 -6.18 5.22 16.56
CA VAL A 61 -4.79 5.50 16.90
C VAL A 61 -3.93 5.33 15.67
N GLN A 62 -3.04 6.28 15.41
CA GLN A 62 -2.02 6.13 14.37
C GLN A 62 -0.65 5.88 14.99
N ARG A 63 -0.41 6.36 16.22
CA ARG A 63 0.84 6.17 16.96
C ARG A 63 0.55 5.94 18.43
N PHE A 64 1.19 4.93 19.01
CA PHE A 64 1.18 4.68 20.44
C PHE A 64 2.51 4.05 20.86
N GLU A 65 2.76 4.05 22.16
CA GLU A 65 4.00 3.54 22.74
C GLU A 65 3.68 2.53 23.83
N LEU A 66 4.51 1.50 23.92
CA LEU A 66 4.58 0.62 25.08
C LEU A 66 5.87 0.91 25.84
N HIS A 67 5.76 1.20 27.12
CA HIS A 67 6.90 1.43 27.99
C HIS A 67 7.01 0.24 28.94
N PHE A 68 8.15 -0.45 28.89
CA PHE A 68 8.45 -1.56 29.78
C PHE A 68 9.34 -1.03 30.90
N ARG A 69 8.78 -0.89 32.10
CA ARG A 69 9.52 -0.44 33.28
C ARG A 69 10.31 -1.59 33.90
N HIS A 70 11.52 -1.26 34.33
CA HIS A 70 12.48 -2.15 34.95
C HIS A 70 12.83 -1.59 36.34
N GLU A 71 13.34 -2.42 37.25
CA GLU A 71 13.65 -1.99 38.63
C GLU A 71 14.73 -0.90 38.66
N ASP A 72 15.91 -1.21 38.11
CA ASP A 72 17.10 -0.35 38.16
C ASP A 72 17.57 0.12 36.77
N HIS A 73 16.70 0.06 35.76
CA HIS A 73 17.05 0.41 34.38
C HIS A 73 16.06 1.41 33.80
N ALA A 74 16.55 2.24 32.87
CA ALA A 74 15.68 3.11 32.08
C ALA A 74 14.63 2.29 31.33
N PRO A 75 13.37 2.75 31.23
CA PRO A 75 12.32 1.99 30.56
C PRO A 75 12.69 1.64 29.13
N THR A 76 12.41 0.40 28.72
CA THR A 76 12.47 0.04 27.30
C THR A 76 11.23 0.58 26.60
N ILE A 77 11.40 1.47 25.62
CA ILE A 77 10.27 2.08 24.90
C ILE A 77 10.11 1.41 23.53
N LEU A 78 8.93 0.88 23.26
CA LEU A 78 8.52 0.35 21.97
C LEU A 78 7.52 1.30 21.31
N GLN A 79 7.98 2.05 20.31
CA GLN A 79 7.13 2.92 19.51
C GLN A 79 6.44 2.16 18.38
N LEU A 80 5.13 2.36 18.26
CA LEU A 80 4.27 1.69 17.31
C LEU A 80 3.56 2.73 16.45
N GLY A 81 3.75 2.62 15.14
CA GLY A 81 3.16 3.53 14.16
C GLY A 81 2.42 2.75 13.06
N LEU A 82 1.22 3.20 12.76
CA LEU A 82 0.36 2.70 11.68
C LEU A 82 0.32 3.71 10.53
N LEU A 83 -0.03 3.23 9.34
CA LEU A 83 -0.13 4.07 8.16
C LEU A 83 -1.43 4.89 8.14
N ALA A 84 -2.49 4.38 8.76
CA ALA A 84 -3.78 5.04 8.91
C ALA A 84 -4.28 4.85 10.36
N PRO A 85 -5.20 5.72 10.84
CA PRO A 85 -5.89 5.50 12.10
C PRO A 85 -6.52 4.10 12.15
N GLU A 86 -6.27 3.37 13.22
CA GLU A 86 -6.81 2.03 13.45
C GLU A 86 -7.44 1.96 14.84
N ARG A 87 -8.47 1.13 15.00
CA ARG A 87 -9.10 0.88 16.30
C ARG A 87 -9.42 -0.60 16.55
N ASP A 88 -9.24 -1.47 15.56
CA ASP A 88 -9.47 -2.89 15.72
C ASP A 88 -8.44 -3.51 16.69
N PRO A 89 -8.89 -4.14 17.80
CA PRO A 89 -7.99 -4.66 18.83
C PRO A 89 -7.08 -5.78 18.30
N GLN A 90 -7.57 -6.61 17.38
CA GLN A 90 -6.80 -7.73 16.85
C GLN A 90 -5.65 -7.24 15.97
N ARG A 91 -5.91 -6.27 15.07
CA ARG A 91 -4.88 -5.65 14.23
C ARG A 91 -3.83 -4.89 15.04
N LEU A 92 -4.26 -4.11 16.04
CA LEU A 92 -3.34 -3.43 16.94
C LEU A 92 -2.46 -4.43 17.69
N PHE A 93 -3.05 -5.51 18.19
CA PHE A 93 -2.31 -6.55 18.91
C PHE A 93 -1.34 -7.32 18.00
N ASP A 94 -1.73 -7.65 16.77
CA ASP A 94 -0.85 -8.31 15.81
C ASP A 94 0.36 -7.45 15.44
N LEU A 95 0.18 -6.13 15.32
CA LEU A 95 1.30 -5.19 15.14
C LEU A 95 2.25 -5.22 16.35
N VAL A 96 1.71 -5.17 17.56
CA VAL A 96 2.53 -5.24 18.79
C VAL A 96 3.31 -6.54 18.82
N ARG A 97 2.64 -7.69 18.61
CA ARG A 97 3.26 -9.01 18.62
C ARG A 97 4.45 -9.10 17.66
N GLN A 98 4.27 -8.69 16.41
CA GLN A 98 5.34 -8.69 15.39
C GLN A 98 6.55 -7.83 15.78
N ARG A 99 6.30 -6.71 16.46
CA ARG A 99 7.35 -5.80 16.91
C ARG A 99 8.06 -6.32 18.15
N LEU A 100 7.30 -6.91 19.07
CA LEU A 100 7.79 -7.49 20.32
C LEU A 100 8.69 -8.70 20.09
N GLU A 101 8.42 -9.52 19.06
CA GLU A 101 9.27 -10.65 18.65
C GLU A 101 10.71 -10.22 18.30
N ARG A 102 10.89 -8.98 17.86
CA ARG A 102 12.21 -8.41 17.50
C ARG A 102 12.83 -7.59 18.63
N LEU A 103 12.05 -7.27 19.66
CA LEU A 103 12.50 -6.45 20.76
C LEU A 103 13.33 -7.29 21.72
N ARG A 104 14.52 -6.80 22.06
CA ARG A 104 15.30 -7.31 23.18
C ARG A 104 15.06 -6.38 24.37
N LEU A 105 14.47 -6.93 25.43
CA LEU A 105 14.30 -6.20 26.68
C LEU A 105 15.67 -5.98 27.31
N ALA A 106 15.90 -4.77 27.83
CA ALA A 106 17.17 -4.43 28.48
C ALA A 106 17.33 -5.13 29.84
N ALA A 107 16.21 -5.35 30.54
CA ALA A 107 16.14 -5.94 31.87
C ALA A 107 14.75 -6.59 32.09
N PRO A 108 14.54 -7.32 33.21
CA PRO A 108 13.23 -7.87 33.53
C PRO A 108 12.19 -6.77 33.65
N THR A 109 11.01 -7.01 33.09
CA THR A 109 9.92 -6.03 33.14
C THR A 109 9.10 -6.25 34.40
N LEU A 110 8.83 -5.16 35.12
CA LEU A 110 7.95 -5.10 36.29
C LEU A 110 6.59 -4.49 35.97
N GLU A 111 6.55 -3.58 35.00
CA GLU A 111 5.32 -2.85 34.65
C GLU A 111 5.31 -2.54 33.15
N ILE A 112 4.11 -2.56 32.57
CA ILE A 112 3.87 -2.21 31.16
C ILE A 112 2.89 -1.05 31.13
N GLU A 113 3.30 0.05 30.51
CA GLU A 113 2.44 1.20 30.27
C GLU A 113 2.15 1.34 28.78
N LEU A 114 0.91 1.66 28.43
CA LEU A 114 0.48 2.01 27.08
C LEU A 114 0.13 3.50 27.03
N HIS A 115 0.77 4.22 26.12
CA HIS A 115 0.55 5.64 25.90
C HIS A 115 0.10 5.91 24.47
N ALA A 116 -1.07 6.51 24.29
CA ALA A 116 -1.57 6.98 23.00
C ALA A 116 -2.02 8.44 23.11
N ARG A 117 -1.20 9.35 22.56
CA ARG A 117 -1.40 10.81 22.66
C ARG A 117 -2.05 11.44 21.43
N GLU A 118 -1.94 10.77 20.29
CA GLU A 118 -2.50 11.23 19.01
C GLU A 118 -3.65 10.30 18.61
N LEU A 119 -4.88 10.76 18.84
CA LEU A 119 -6.11 10.01 18.61
C LEU A 119 -6.95 10.65 17.49
N PRO A 120 -6.52 10.57 16.22
CA PRO A 120 -7.27 11.12 15.10
C PRO A 120 -8.64 10.46 14.93
N ALA A 121 -9.55 11.13 14.21
CA ALA A 121 -10.84 10.54 13.83
C ALA A 121 -10.63 9.23 13.07
N PHE A 122 -11.44 8.22 13.39
CA PHE A 122 -11.44 6.96 12.65
C PHE A 122 -12.54 7.00 11.61
N VAL A 123 -12.16 7.23 10.37
CA VAL A 123 -13.06 7.08 9.24
C VAL A 123 -12.79 5.70 8.65
N PRO A 124 -13.60 4.67 8.94
CA PRO A 124 -13.44 3.39 8.28
C PRO A 124 -13.57 3.61 6.77
N GLU A 125 -12.68 3.02 5.98
CA GLU A 125 -12.86 3.03 4.54
C GLU A 125 -14.22 2.39 4.24
N ALA A 126 -15.07 3.13 3.52
CA ALA A 126 -16.38 2.67 3.12
C ALA A 126 -16.20 1.49 2.14
N GLY A 127 -16.07 0.29 2.68
CA GLY A 127 -16.14 -0.94 1.91
C GLY A 127 -17.53 -1.04 1.30
N GLY A 128 -17.61 -1.47 0.04
CA GLY A 128 -18.90 -1.83 -0.54
C GLY A 128 -19.58 -2.85 0.38
N LEU A 129 -20.88 -2.65 0.65
CA LEU A 129 -21.69 -3.48 1.57
C LEU A 129 -21.64 -4.99 1.26
N PHE A 130 -21.14 -5.34 0.06
CA PHE A 130 -21.09 -6.70 -0.49
C PHE A 130 -19.69 -7.17 -0.86
N ASP A 131 -18.62 -6.53 -0.36
CA ASP A 131 -17.25 -6.87 -0.75
C ASP A 131 -16.48 -7.58 0.40
N PRO A 132 -16.44 -8.92 0.45
CA PRO A 132 -16.04 -9.67 1.63
C PRO A 132 -14.52 -9.69 1.93
N ARG A 133 -13.69 -8.81 1.35
CA ARG A 133 -12.21 -8.90 1.48
C ARG A 133 -11.45 -7.57 1.49
N GLN A 134 -11.89 -6.56 2.24
CA GLN A 134 -11.16 -5.28 2.34
C GLN A 134 -10.44 -5.04 3.68
N ALA A 135 -9.80 -6.06 4.24
CA ALA A 135 -8.97 -5.89 5.44
C ALA A 135 -7.54 -5.38 5.17
N GLN A 136 -7.17 -5.07 3.91
CA GLN A 136 -5.74 -4.90 3.61
C GLN A 136 -5.41 -4.20 2.27
N GLN A 137 -6.18 -3.22 1.81
CA GLN A 137 -5.78 -2.47 0.62
C GLN A 137 -5.01 -1.21 1.03
N LEU A 138 -3.68 -1.30 1.05
CA LEU A 138 -2.81 -0.12 0.96
C LEU A 138 -3.32 0.75 -0.19
N SER A 139 -3.58 2.02 0.06
CA SER A 139 -3.89 2.95 -1.03
C SER A 139 -2.74 2.92 -2.06
N TRP A 140 -3.08 3.02 -3.35
CA TRP A 140 -2.08 2.99 -4.42
C TRP A 140 -0.91 3.97 -4.20
N PRO A 141 -1.13 5.22 -3.75
CA PRO A 141 -0.04 6.14 -3.42
C PRO A 141 0.89 5.61 -2.32
N GLN A 142 0.34 5.04 -1.24
CA GLN A 142 1.14 4.48 -0.13
C GLN A 142 1.94 3.25 -0.56
N LEU A 143 1.33 2.36 -1.36
CA LEU A 143 2.04 1.21 -1.92
C LEU A 143 3.20 1.67 -2.80
N ARG A 144 2.97 2.66 -3.67
CA ARG A 144 3.99 3.22 -4.57
C ARG A 144 5.17 3.80 -3.79
N GLU A 145 4.93 4.61 -2.76
CA GLU A 145 6.01 5.18 -1.95
C GLU A 145 6.79 4.11 -1.17
N ARG A 146 6.10 3.08 -0.66
CA ARG A 146 6.78 1.95 0.00
C ARG A 146 7.66 1.15 -0.96
N LEU A 147 7.18 0.91 -2.19
CA LEU A 147 7.97 0.24 -3.22
C LEU A 147 9.20 1.08 -3.60
N ARG A 148 9.06 2.40 -3.73
CA ARG A 148 10.19 3.33 -3.96
C ARG A 148 11.20 3.32 -2.83
N ALA A 149 10.73 3.35 -1.58
CA ALA A 149 11.60 3.32 -0.40
C ALA A 149 12.39 2.00 -0.30
N ARG A 150 11.79 0.86 -0.68
CA ARG A 150 12.42 -0.46 -0.57
C ARG A 150 13.30 -0.84 -1.76
N LEU A 151 12.89 -0.49 -2.98
CA LEU A 151 13.56 -0.88 -4.23
C LEU A 151 14.45 0.23 -4.81
N GLY A 152 14.39 1.43 -4.23
CA GLY A 152 15.03 2.63 -4.75
C GLY A 152 14.12 3.42 -5.71
N GLY A 153 14.33 4.73 -5.78
CA GLY A 153 13.50 5.64 -6.62
C GLY A 153 13.53 5.31 -8.12
N ASP A 154 14.55 4.59 -8.59
CA ASP A 154 14.72 4.21 -9.99
C ASP A 154 14.00 2.92 -10.40
N ALA A 155 13.63 2.09 -9.43
CA ALA A 155 13.02 0.79 -9.67
C ALA A 155 11.51 0.88 -9.95
N VAL A 156 10.85 1.94 -9.49
CA VAL A 156 9.41 2.15 -9.68
C VAL A 156 9.19 3.22 -10.74
N ARG A 157 8.74 2.81 -11.93
CA ARG A 157 8.48 3.70 -13.07
C ARG A 157 7.00 3.68 -13.45
N GLN A 158 6.52 4.82 -13.91
CA GLN A 158 5.19 4.99 -14.47
C GLN A 158 5.25 4.87 -15.98
N LEU A 159 4.32 4.11 -16.56
CA LEU A 159 4.10 4.08 -18.01
C LEU A 159 3.23 5.26 -18.42
N GLN A 160 3.70 6.07 -19.36
CA GLN A 160 2.94 7.14 -19.96
C GLN A 160 2.65 6.77 -21.42
N PRO A 161 1.38 6.74 -21.85
CA PRO A 161 1.05 6.54 -23.25
C PRO A 161 1.53 7.74 -24.08
N LEU A 162 2.01 7.45 -25.29
CA LEU A 162 2.39 8.45 -26.28
C LEU A 162 1.52 8.25 -27.53
N SER A 163 1.23 9.33 -28.24
CA SER A 163 0.50 9.30 -29.51
C SER A 163 1.41 8.83 -30.66
N ASP A 164 1.96 7.62 -30.55
CA ASP A 164 2.71 6.95 -31.61
C ASP A 164 2.08 5.57 -31.84
N HIS A 165 1.76 5.25 -33.09
CA HIS A 165 1.14 3.98 -33.44
C HIS A 165 2.12 2.81 -33.36
N ARG A 166 3.44 3.07 -33.44
CA ARG A 166 4.48 2.03 -33.37
C ARG A 166 4.54 1.46 -31.95
N PRO A 167 4.40 0.13 -31.76
CA PRO A 167 4.28 -0.46 -30.43
C PRO A 167 5.45 -0.15 -29.50
N GLU A 168 6.65 -0.07 -30.05
CA GLU A 168 7.90 0.21 -29.34
C GLU A 168 7.99 1.68 -28.86
N ARG A 169 7.15 2.58 -29.41
CA ARG A 169 7.15 4.02 -29.13
C ARG A 169 5.81 4.53 -28.61
N ALA A 170 4.81 3.66 -28.49
CA ALA A 170 3.47 3.97 -27.99
C ALA A 170 3.43 4.31 -26.49
N PHE A 171 4.54 4.16 -25.78
CA PHE A 171 4.67 4.54 -24.39
C PHE A 171 6.11 4.96 -24.05
N GLN A 172 6.26 5.68 -22.94
CA GLN A 172 7.54 5.95 -22.31
C GLN A 172 7.49 5.67 -20.82
N GLN A 173 8.63 5.26 -20.24
CA GLN A 173 8.78 5.11 -18.81
C GLN A 173 9.21 6.45 -18.19
N ARG A 174 8.49 6.91 -17.16
CA ARG A 174 8.84 8.12 -16.40
C ARG A 174 8.92 7.83 -14.90
N ARG A 175 9.69 8.64 -14.18
CA ARG A 175 9.80 8.56 -12.71
C ARG A 175 8.56 9.10 -12.02
N ASP A 176 8.06 10.26 -12.46
CA ASP A 176 6.83 10.89 -12.00
C ASP A 176 6.11 11.58 -13.15
N GLY A 177 4.81 11.39 -13.26
CA GLY A 177 3.99 12.03 -14.28
C GLY A 177 2.56 12.25 -13.80
N ARG A 178 2.00 13.42 -14.12
CA ARG A 178 0.55 13.63 -14.02
C ARG A 178 -0.16 12.59 -14.87
N ARG A 179 -1.26 12.04 -14.35
CA ARG A 179 -2.10 11.11 -15.08
C ARG A 179 -2.60 11.81 -16.34
N GLN A 180 -2.19 11.31 -17.50
CA GLN A 180 -2.70 11.77 -18.79
C GLN A 180 -3.86 10.88 -19.22
N PRO A 181 -4.80 11.43 -20.02
CA PRO A 181 -5.90 10.64 -20.56
C PRO A 181 -5.36 9.44 -21.34
N VAL A 182 -5.99 8.29 -21.15
CA VAL A 182 -5.63 7.04 -21.82
C VAL A 182 -6.05 7.16 -23.28
N ILE A 183 -5.10 6.95 -24.20
CA ILE A 183 -5.41 6.79 -25.62
C ILE A 183 -5.97 5.38 -25.79
N GLN A 184 -7.25 5.28 -26.15
CA GLN A 184 -7.89 3.99 -26.41
C GLN A 184 -7.43 3.46 -27.78
N THR A 185 -6.78 2.31 -27.80
CA THR A 185 -6.51 1.56 -29.03
C THR A 185 -7.68 0.61 -29.29
N THR A 186 -8.17 0.56 -30.53
CA THR A 186 -9.30 -0.29 -30.92
C THR A 186 -8.91 -1.76 -31.11
N SER A 187 -7.62 -2.04 -31.30
CA SER A 187 -7.09 -3.39 -31.51
C SER A 187 -6.48 -3.98 -30.22
N PRO A 188 -6.64 -5.30 -29.97
CA PRO A 188 -6.04 -5.96 -28.81
C PRO A 188 -4.52 -6.02 -28.97
N ARG A 189 -3.81 -5.17 -28.23
CA ARG A 189 -2.34 -5.19 -28.15
C ARG A 189 -1.90 -5.83 -26.83
N PRO A 190 -0.85 -6.67 -26.83
CA PRO A 190 -0.35 -7.28 -25.59
C PRO A 190 0.29 -6.25 -24.68
N THR A 191 0.26 -6.51 -23.36
CA THR A 191 0.95 -5.70 -22.35
C THR A 191 2.45 -6.01 -22.27
N TRP A 192 2.88 -7.16 -22.81
CA TRP A 192 4.27 -7.61 -22.83
C TRP A 192 4.81 -7.65 -24.26
N LEU A 193 5.73 -6.76 -24.57
CA LEU A 193 6.50 -6.79 -25.82
C LEU A 193 7.92 -7.33 -25.58
N LEU A 194 8.43 -8.07 -26.57
CA LEU A 194 9.83 -8.46 -26.61
C LEU A 194 10.68 -7.23 -26.95
N PRO A 195 11.87 -7.07 -26.35
CA PRO A 195 12.79 -5.97 -26.69
C PRO A 195 13.18 -5.95 -28.16
N ARG A 196 13.20 -7.13 -28.79
CA ARG A 196 13.39 -7.30 -30.23
C ARG A 196 12.47 -8.41 -30.72
N PRO A 197 11.77 -8.22 -31.85
CA PRO A 197 11.03 -9.30 -32.47
C PRO A 197 11.93 -10.48 -32.81
N ILE A 198 11.40 -11.70 -32.70
CA ILE A 198 12.10 -12.92 -33.07
C ILE A 198 11.27 -13.73 -34.05
N LEU A 199 11.91 -14.51 -34.92
CA LEU A 199 11.19 -15.41 -35.81
C LEU A 199 10.39 -16.44 -34.99
N LEU A 200 9.07 -16.49 -35.21
CA LEU A 200 8.22 -17.51 -34.61
C LEU A 200 8.48 -18.85 -35.29
N ARG A 201 8.94 -19.82 -34.50
CA ARG A 201 9.12 -21.21 -34.94
C ARG A 201 7.99 -22.08 -34.40
N ASP A 202 6.80 -21.89 -34.97
CA ASP A 202 5.63 -22.72 -34.67
C ASP A 202 5.19 -23.44 -35.97
N PRO A 203 4.98 -24.76 -35.94
CA PRO A 203 4.64 -25.52 -37.14
C PRO A 203 3.23 -25.24 -37.67
N ALA A 204 2.30 -24.79 -36.82
CA ALA A 204 0.90 -24.58 -37.20
C ALA A 204 0.21 -23.55 -36.28
N PRO A 205 0.60 -22.26 -36.33
CA PRO A 205 -0.09 -21.23 -35.58
C PRO A 205 -1.48 -20.96 -36.17
N ARG A 206 -2.49 -20.80 -35.31
CA ARG A 206 -3.85 -20.42 -35.71
C ARG A 206 -4.04 -18.91 -35.57
N ILE A 207 -4.37 -18.23 -36.67
CA ILE A 207 -4.71 -16.80 -36.62
C ILE A 207 -6.07 -16.64 -35.94
N LEU A 208 -6.12 -15.79 -34.91
CA LEU A 208 -7.32 -15.46 -34.14
C LEU A 208 -7.90 -14.10 -34.53
N ALA A 209 -7.03 -13.12 -34.84
CA ALA A 209 -7.45 -11.77 -35.23
C ALA A 209 -6.37 -11.08 -36.09
N GLY A 210 -6.78 -10.08 -36.89
CA GLY A 210 -5.92 -9.29 -37.76
C GLY A 210 -6.35 -9.31 -39.24
N PRO A 211 -5.64 -8.59 -40.12
CA PRO A 211 -4.45 -7.80 -39.81
C PRO A 211 -4.78 -6.45 -39.15
N GLU A 212 -3.98 -6.08 -38.15
CA GLU A 212 -3.78 -4.68 -37.76
C GLU A 212 -2.59 -4.14 -38.54
N ARG A 213 -2.84 -3.29 -39.54
CA ARG A 213 -1.79 -2.66 -40.33
C ARG A 213 -1.21 -1.45 -39.60
N ILE A 214 0.10 -1.47 -39.39
CA ILE A 214 0.85 -0.34 -38.85
C ILE A 214 1.81 0.17 -39.92
N GLU A 215 1.52 1.35 -40.43
CA GLU A 215 2.35 2.12 -41.36
C GLU A 215 2.64 3.49 -40.74
N SER A 216 3.85 3.68 -40.20
CA SER A 216 4.20 4.88 -39.42
C SER A 216 5.71 5.10 -39.39
N GLY A 217 6.15 6.30 -39.00
CA GLY A 217 7.57 6.62 -38.79
C GLY A 217 8.35 7.09 -40.02
N TRP A 218 7.66 7.36 -41.14
CA TRP A 218 8.28 7.91 -42.35
C TRP A 218 8.89 9.30 -42.15
N TRP A 219 8.45 10.05 -41.14
CA TRP A 219 8.93 11.40 -40.82
C TRP A 219 10.14 11.44 -39.87
N ASP A 220 10.56 10.31 -39.30
CA ASP A 220 11.63 10.27 -38.28
C ASP A 220 12.65 9.15 -38.49
N ASN A 221 12.85 8.74 -39.76
CA ASN A 221 13.74 7.65 -40.18
C ASN A 221 13.45 6.29 -39.53
N GLY A 222 12.23 6.11 -39.01
CA GLY A 222 11.75 4.87 -38.41
C GLY A 222 10.58 4.26 -39.18
N ASP A 223 10.56 4.40 -40.52
CA ASP A 223 9.48 3.89 -41.38
C ASP A 223 9.29 2.39 -41.10
N THR A 224 8.08 2.06 -40.69
CA THR A 224 7.68 0.71 -40.33
C THR A 224 6.36 0.41 -41.02
N ARG A 225 6.32 -0.71 -41.75
CA ARG A 225 5.13 -1.21 -42.44
C ARG A 225 4.98 -2.69 -42.11
N ARG A 226 4.00 -3.01 -41.27
CA ARG A 226 3.81 -4.34 -40.70
C ARG A 226 2.33 -4.67 -40.58
N ASP A 227 1.95 -5.87 -40.97
CA ASP A 227 0.62 -6.44 -40.71
C ASP A 227 0.72 -7.32 -39.46
N TYR A 228 0.08 -6.89 -38.38
CA TYR A 228 0.05 -7.59 -37.09
C TYR A 228 -1.15 -8.53 -36.97
N TYR A 229 -0.93 -9.69 -36.36
CA TYR A 229 -1.94 -10.70 -36.10
C TYR A 229 -1.88 -11.16 -34.65
N VAL A 230 -3.03 -11.46 -34.09
CA VAL A 230 -3.13 -12.27 -32.88
C VAL A 230 -3.21 -13.72 -33.31
N ILE A 231 -2.32 -14.56 -32.81
CA ILE A 231 -2.30 -15.98 -33.09
C ILE A 231 -2.42 -16.79 -31.80
N GLU A 232 -2.81 -18.04 -31.95
CA GLU A 232 -2.64 -19.09 -30.97
C GLU A 232 -1.56 -20.04 -31.47
N THR A 233 -0.54 -20.28 -30.66
CA THR A 233 0.51 -21.25 -30.96
C THR A 233 -0.01 -22.68 -30.87
N SER A 234 0.71 -23.63 -31.45
CA SER A 234 0.44 -25.08 -31.31
C SER A 234 0.38 -25.56 -29.85
N ARG A 235 0.89 -24.76 -28.90
CA ARG A 235 0.86 -25.02 -27.45
C ARG A 235 -0.27 -24.29 -26.72
N GLY A 236 -1.17 -23.62 -27.45
CA GLY A 236 -2.30 -22.87 -26.88
C GLY A 236 -1.92 -21.50 -26.30
N GLN A 237 -0.72 -20.99 -26.57
CA GLN A 237 -0.31 -19.66 -26.10
C GLN A 237 -0.78 -18.59 -27.07
N ARG A 238 -1.25 -17.44 -26.57
CA ARG A 238 -1.67 -16.32 -27.42
C ARG A 238 -0.51 -15.36 -27.64
N ALA A 239 -0.14 -15.17 -28.91
CA ALA A 239 0.99 -14.37 -29.30
C ALA A 239 0.57 -13.25 -30.24
N TRP A 240 1.32 -12.15 -30.19
CA TRP A 240 1.19 -11.05 -31.12
C TRP A 240 2.37 -11.07 -32.08
N VAL A 241 2.07 -11.29 -33.36
CA VAL A 241 3.05 -11.50 -34.41
C VAL A 241 2.85 -10.50 -35.54
N PHE A 242 3.87 -10.29 -36.36
CA PHE A 242 3.71 -9.54 -37.61
C PHE A 242 4.48 -10.18 -38.75
N CYS A 243 4.10 -9.80 -39.97
CA CYS A 243 4.85 -10.04 -41.20
C CYS A 243 4.86 -8.78 -42.06
N ALA A 244 5.53 -8.85 -43.22
CA ALA A 244 5.49 -7.75 -44.17
C ALA A 244 4.06 -7.55 -44.69
N VAL A 245 3.78 -6.32 -45.12
CA VAL A 245 2.46 -5.92 -45.60
C VAL A 245 2.04 -6.76 -46.80
N GLY A 246 0.85 -7.37 -46.74
CA GLY A 246 0.32 -8.21 -47.81
C GLY A 246 0.88 -9.64 -47.86
N GLU A 247 1.78 -9.99 -46.94
CA GLU A 247 2.25 -11.37 -46.75
C GLU A 247 1.50 -12.04 -45.59
N ILE A 248 1.51 -13.37 -45.55
CA ILE A 248 1.04 -14.16 -44.40
C ILE A 248 2.19 -15.07 -43.98
N GLY A 249 3.13 -14.47 -43.25
CA GLY A 249 4.37 -15.12 -42.81
C GLY A 249 5.56 -14.87 -43.76
N PRO A 250 6.80 -15.14 -43.31
CA PRO A 250 7.17 -15.70 -42.00
C PRO A 250 6.87 -14.74 -40.84
N PHE A 251 6.28 -15.27 -39.77
CA PHE A 251 5.84 -14.46 -38.63
C PHE A 251 7.00 -14.11 -37.69
N GLN A 252 7.10 -12.82 -37.33
CA GLN A 252 7.94 -12.31 -36.26
C GLN A 252 7.09 -12.17 -35.00
N LEU A 253 7.44 -12.90 -33.95
CA LEU A 253 6.88 -12.75 -32.62
C LEU A 253 7.34 -11.43 -32.01
N HIS A 254 6.38 -10.61 -31.60
CA HIS A 254 6.64 -9.31 -30.99
C HIS A 254 6.15 -9.20 -29.54
N GLY A 255 5.11 -9.95 -29.16
CA GLY A 255 4.60 -9.90 -27.79
C GLY A 255 3.74 -11.09 -27.40
N TRP A 256 3.44 -11.18 -26.11
CA TRP A 256 2.62 -12.24 -25.52
C TRP A 256 1.41 -11.66 -24.79
N PHE A 257 0.27 -12.30 -24.95
CA PHE A 257 -0.91 -12.03 -24.12
C PHE A 257 -0.81 -12.85 -22.83
N ALA A 258 -1.25 -12.26 -21.72
CA ALA A 258 -1.34 -12.91 -20.41
C ALA A 258 -2.59 -13.80 -20.30
#